data_AF-A0A920QSU9-F1
#
_entry.id   AF-A0A920QSU9-F1
#
_cell.length_a   1.000
_cell.length_b   1.000
_cell.length_c   1.000
_cell.angle_alpha   90.00
_cell.angle_beta   90.00
_cell.angle_gamma   90.00
#
_symmetry.space_group_name_H-M   'P 1'
#
loop_
_entity.id
_entity.type
_entity.pdbx_description
1 polymer ?
#
loop_
_entity_poly.entity_id
_entity_poly.type
_entity_poly.pdbx_seq_one_letter_code
_entity_poly.pdbx_strand_id
1 'polypeptide(L)'
;MGLDPAGNPKESYEAGIDPLAGHTVFAEGSRGHPGRQLIERFKLDGGTGPQHYALGLKELWEIPPRQHEVARLSWCWVAIDERRSGGFFLYHAEDFKVVVG
;
A
#
# COMPACT_ATOMS: atom_id res chain seq x y z
N MET A 1 23.78 4.44 -2.27
CA MET A 1 23.21 5.82 -2.25
C MET A 1 24.18 6.76 -2.98
N GLY A 2 23.79 7.99 -3.31
CA GLY A 2 24.75 8.97 -3.85
C GLY A 2 25.11 8.79 -5.33
N LEU A 3 24.17 8.37 -6.17
CA LEU A 3 24.31 8.44 -7.64
C LEU A 3 23.68 9.75 -8.17
N ASP A 4 24.16 10.24 -9.32
CA ASP A 4 23.52 11.31 -10.08
C ASP A 4 22.38 10.78 -10.98
N PRO A 5 21.58 11.67 -11.63
CA PRO A 5 20.51 11.23 -12.53
C PRO A 5 20.99 10.42 -13.75
N ALA A 6 22.26 10.50 -14.11
CA ALA A 6 22.88 9.70 -15.17
C ALA A 6 23.44 8.36 -14.65
N GLY A 7 23.41 8.13 -13.32
CA GLY A 7 23.90 6.92 -12.68
C GLY A 7 25.37 6.95 -12.26
N ASN A 8 26.06 8.10 -12.32
CA ASN A 8 27.45 8.20 -11.92
C ASN A 8 27.61 8.37 -10.39
N PRO A 9 28.65 7.80 -9.76
CA PRO A 9 28.97 8.02 -8.35
C PRO A 9 29.27 9.49 -8.04
N LYS A 10 28.62 10.04 -7.02
CA LYS A 10 28.98 11.33 -6.40
C LYS A 10 30.05 11.13 -5.33
N GLU A 11 30.60 12.21 -4.79
CA GLU A 11 31.50 12.16 -3.63
C GLU A 11 30.85 11.49 -2.40
N SER A 12 29.53 11.59 -2.28
CA SER A 12 28.73 10.91 -1.25
C SER A 12 28.30 9.49 -1.62
N TYR A 13 28.93 8.87 -2.63
CA TYR A 13 28.59 7.52 -3.04
C TYR A 13 28.89 6.52 -1.93
N GLU A 14 27.91 5.66 -1.68
CA GLU A 14 28.04 4.54 -0.77
C GLU A 14 27.42 3.31 -1.44
N ALA A 15 28.20 2.22 -1.48
CA ALA A 15 27.76 0.95 -2.04
C ALA A 15 26.61 0.36 -1.22
N GLY A 16 25.77 -0.46 -1.86
CA GLY A 16 24.73 -1.20 -1.16
C GLY A 16 25.31 -2.28 -0.24
N ILE A 17 24.52 -2.71 0.73
CA ILE A 17 24.84 -3.85 1.60
C ILE A 17 24.27 -5.12 0.96
N ASP A 18 25.00 -6.22 1.07
CA ASP A 18 24.55 -7.57 0.66
C ASP A 18 24.24 -8.43 1.90
N PRO A 19 23.00 -8.41 2.41
CA PRO A 19 22.63 -9.17 3.61
C PRO A 19 22.49 -10.66 3.31
N LEU A 20 23.30 -11.48 3.99
CA LEU A 20 23.22 -12.94 3.94
C LEU A 20 22.44 -13.48 5.14
N ALA A 21 21.44 -14.32 4.88
CA ALA A 21 20.66 -15.00 5.89
C ALA A 21 20.34 -16.43 5.45
N GLY A 22 20.17 -17.35 6.41
CA GLY A 22 19.73 -18.71 6.10
C GLY A 22 18.31 -18.76 5.52
N HIS A 23 17.46 -17.80 5.90
CA HIS A 23 16.12 -17.61 5.36
C HIS A 23 15.81 -16.12 5.27
N THR A 24 15.12 -15.71 4.21
CA THR A 24 14.67 -14.33 3.99
C THR A 24 13.17 -14.32 3.77
N VAL A 25 12.44 -13.56 4.59
CA VAL A 25 11.00 -13.36 4.46
C VAL A 25 10.74 -12.02 3.78
N PHE A 26 9.98 -12.04 2.68
CA PHE A 26 9.61 -10.84 1.93
C PHE A 26 8.22 -10.36 2.36
N ALA A 27 8.12 -9.16 2.91
CA ALA A 27 6.90 -8.60 3.52
C ALA A 27 6.62 -7.15 3.08
N GLU A 28 6.80 -6.85 1.79
CA GLU A 28 6.63 -5.50 1.23
C GLU A 28 5.17 -5.04 1.10
N GLY A 29 4.21 -5.96 1.28
CA GLY A 29 2.78 -5.69 1.09
C GLY A 29 2.35 -5.70 -0.39
N SER A 30 1.32 -4.92 -0.71
CA SER A 30 0.71 -4.88 -2.05
C SER A 30 1.70 -4.40 -3.11
N ARG A 31 1.93 -5.22 -4.14
CA ARG A 31 2.84 -4.94 -5.28
C ARG A 31 4.32 -4.72 -4.89
N GLY A 32 4.83 -5.50 -3.93
CA GLY A 32 6.25 -5.52 -3.57
C GLY A 32 7.20 -5.68 -4.77
N HIS A 33 8.32 -4.95 -4.75
CA HIS A 33 9.24 -4.88 -5.90
C HIS A 33 10.11 -6.14 -6.02
N PRO A 34 10.97 -6.50 -5.05
CA PRO A 34 11.53 -7.85 -4.92
C PRO A 34 10.51 -8.97 -5.08
N GLY A 35 9.33 -8.85 -4.45
CA GLY A 35 8.27 -9.87 -4.53
C GLY A 35 7.89 -10.20 -5.98
N ARG A 36 7.71 -9.17 -6.82
CA ARG A 36 7.42 -9.36 -8.26
C ARG A 36 8.55 -10.10 -8.99
N GLN A 37 9.81 -9.78 -8.71
CA GLN A 37 10.95 -10.45 -9.33
C GLN A 37 11.04 -11.92 -8.92
N LEU A 38 10.69 -12.25 -7.67
CA LEU A 38 10.65 -13.62 -7.18
C LEU A 38 9.54 -14.43 -7.85
N ILE A 39 8.33 -13.86 -7.99
CA ILE A 39 7.21 -14.51 -8.70
C ILE A 39 7.63 -14.89 -10.12
N GLU A 40 8.24 -13.96 -10.85
CA GLU A 40 8.72 -14.20 -12.23
C GLU A 40 9.82 -15.26 -12.28
N ARG A 41 10.84 -15.14 -11.41
CA ARG A 41 11.99 -16.04 -11.38
C ARG A 41 11.61 -17.48 -11.04
N PHE A 42 10.71 -17.66 -10.08
CA PHE A 42 10.32 -18.97 -9.55
C PHE A 42 8.96 -19.46 -10.06
N LYS A 43 8.29 -18.70 -10.93
CA LYS A 43 6.96 -19.01 -11.50
C LYS A 43 5.91 -19.31 -10.43
N LEU A 44 5.88 -18.49 -9.38
CA LEU A 44 5.05 -18.71 -8.19
C LEU A 44 3.55 -18.49 -8.42
N ASP A 45 3.17 -17.92 -9.56
CA ASP A 45 1.80 -17.63 -9.99
C ASP A 45 1.24 -18.68 -10.97
N GLY A 46 1.98 -19.76 -11.24
CA GLY A 46 1.55 -20.81 -12.17
C GLY A 46 0.20 -21.43 -11.80
N GLY A 47 -0.75 -21.41 -12.75
CA GLY A 47 -2.09 -21.98 -12.55
C GLY A 47 -3.02 -21.13 -11.68
N THR A 48 -2.61 -19.90 -11.33
CA THR A 48 -3.44 -18.96 -10.56
C THR A 48 -3.96 -17.83 -11.45
N GLY A 49 -5.05 -17.18 -11.02
CA GLY A 49 -5.55 -15.98 -11.68
C GLY A 49 -4.63 -14.78 -11.43
N PRO A 50 -4.67 -13.75 -12.30
CA PRO A 50 -3.89 -12.54 -12.08
C PRO A 50 -4.32 -11.86 -10.77
N GLN A 51 -3.35 -11.31 -10.05
CA GLN A 51 -3.64 -10.55 -8.83
C GLN A 51 -4.44 -9.28 -9.16
N HIS A 52 -5.55 -9.08 -8.46
CA HIS A 52 -6.38 -7.87 -8.57
C HIS A 52 -5.98 -6.84 -7.52
N TYR A 53 -6.00 -5.57 -7.89
CA TYR A 53 -5.62 -4.46 -7.01
C TYR A 53 -6.66 -3.33 -7.09
N ALA A 54 -6.75 -2.56 -6.01
CA ALA A 54 -7.46 -1.30 -5.95
C ALA A 54 -6.54 -0.23 -5.35
N LEU A 55 -6.75 1.03 -5.74
CA LEU A 55 -6.09 2.17 -5.12
C LEU A 55 -6.99 2.69 -3.99
N GLY A 56 -6.48 2.70 -2.77
CA GLY A 56 -7.11 3.35 -1.63
C GLY A 56 -6.48 4.70 -1.36
N LEU A 57 -7.30 5.74 -1.24
CA LEU A 57 -6.89 7.05 -0.74
C LEU A 57 -7.45 7.19 0.67
N LYS A 58 -6.72 7.84 1.57
CA LYS A 58 -7.15 8.01 2.96
C LYS A 58 -6.78 9.39 3.46
N GLU A 59 -7.72 10.01 4.16
CA GLU A 59 -7.53 11.24 4.89
C GLU A 59 -7.94 11.06 6.36
N LEU A 60 -7.43 11.95 7.21
CA LEU A 60 -7.79 12.03 8.63
C LEU A 60 -8.36 13.42 8.88
N TRP A 61 -9.59 13.48 9.37
CA TRP A 61 -10.33 14.71 9.59
C TRP A 61 -10.73 14.83 11.06
N GLU A 62 -10.75 16.03 11.61
CA GLU A 62 -11.39 16.33 12.91
C GLU A 62 -12.78 16.91 12.64
N ILE A 63 -13.80 16.40 13.34
CA ILE A 63 -15.19 16.80 13.12
C ILE A 63 -15.81 17.35 14.41
N PRO A 64 -16.86 18.20 14.30
CA PRO A 64 -17.59 18.68 15.48
C PRO A 64 -18.06 17.52 16.38
N PRO A 65 -17.91 17.63 17.72
CA PRO A 65 -18.28 16.55 18.65
C PRO A 65 -19.71 16.04 18.49
N ARG A 66 -20.65 16.92 18.14
CA ARG A 66 -22.07 16.57 17.91
C ARG A 66 -22.31 15.64 16.72
N GLN A 67 -21.34 15.53 15.81
CA GLN A 67 -21.39 14.67 14.62
C GLN A 67 -20.53 13.41 14.83
N HIS A 68 -19.84 13.29 15.96
CA HIS A 68 -18.93 12.20 16.25
C HIS A 68 -19.59 11.12 17.11
N GLU A 69 -19.48 9.87 16.66
CA GLU A 69 -19.95 8.70 17.39
C GLU A 69 -18.80 7.68 17.48
N VAL A 70 -18.18 7.57 18.65
CA VAL A 70 -17.01 6.70 18.86
C VAL A 70 -17.31 5.26 18.41
N ALA A 71 -16.35 4.64 17.70
CA ALA A 71 -16.43 3.28 17.17
C ALA A 71 -17.53 3.04 16.13
N ARG A 72 -18.17 4.09 15.60
CA ARG A 72 -19.02 3.97 14.43
C ARG A 72 -18.19 3.68 13.18
N LEU A 73 -18.63 2.67 12.44
CA LEU A 73 -18.05 2.24 11.18
C LEU A 73 -19.10 2.38 10.07
N SER A 74 -18.75 3.02 8.98
CA SER A 74 -19.58 3.12 7.78
C SER A 74 -18.72 2.79 6.58
N TRP A 75 -19.19 1.87 5.74
CA TRP A 75 -18.48 1.48 4.52
C TRP A 75 -19.48 0.97 3.50
N CYS A 76 -19.12 1.10 2.23
CA CYS A 76 -19.88 0.50 1.14
C CYS A 76 -18.95 0.23 -0.03
N TRP A 77 -19.14 -0.89 -0.71
CA TRP A 77 -18.59 -1.12 -2.04
C TRP A 77 -19.70 -1.00 -3.06
N VAL A 78 -19.50 -0.21 -4.10
CA VAL A 78 -20.50 0.10 -5.11
C VAL A 78 -19.89 0.11 -6.51
N ALA A 79 -20.69 -0.28 -7.49
CA ALA A 79 -20.36 -0.02 -8.89
C ALA A 79 -20.43 1.49 -9.13
N ILE A 80 -19.31 2.08 -9.54
CA ILE A 80 -19.24 3.50 -9.91
C ILE A 80 -19.80 3.68 -11.32
N ASP A 81 -19.42 2.77 -12.22
CA ASP A 81 -19.95 2.66 -13.58
C ASP A 81 -19.86 1.20 -14.07
N GLU A 82 -20.24 0.93 -15.33
CA GLU A 82 -20.22 -0.42 -15.92
C GLU A 82 -18.84 -1.10 -15.92
N ARG A 83 -17.76 -0.33 -15.78
CA ARG A 83 -16.36 -0.80 -15.87
C ARG A 83 -15.56 -0.57 -14.59
N ARG A 84 -16.11 0.17 -13.62
CA ARG A 84 -15.40 0.56 -12.40
C ARG A 84 -16.24 0.26 -11.18
N SER A 85 -15.60 -0.34 -10.20
CA SER A 85 -16.14 -0.47 -8.86
C SER A 85 -15.17 0.15 -7.86
N GLY A 86 -15.72 0.60 -6.76
CA GLY A 86 -14.96 1.17 -5.67
C GLY A 86 -15.84 1.24 -4.44
N GLY A 87 -15.47 2.06 -3.49
CA GLY A 87 -16.24 2.19 -2.28
C GLY A 87 -15.80 3.39 -1.47
N PHE A 88 -16.36 3.48 -0.28
CA PHE A 88 -15.86 4.39 0.73
C PHE A 88 -15.77 3.65 2.06
N PHE A 89 -14.96 4.19 2.96
CA PHE A 89 -15.00 3.91 4.38
C PHE A 89 -15.01 5.23 5.17
N LEU A 90 -15.65 5.20 6.33
CA LEU A 90 -15.65 6.28 7.30
C LEU A 90 -15.70 5.66 8.68
N TYR A 91 -14.61 5.81 9.43
CA TYR A 91 -14.44 5.25 10.75
C TYR A 91 -14.25 6.35 11.77
N HIS A 92 -15.07 6.37 12.81
CA HIS A 92 -14.93 7.30 13.92
C HIS A 92 -13.86 6.77 14.88
N ALA A 93 -12.71 7.44 14.86
CA ALA A 93 -11.59 7.19 15.77
C ALA A 93 -11.76 8.02 17.06
N GLU A 94 -10.78 7.95 17.96
CA GLU A 94 -10.74 8.76 19.18
C GLU A 94 -10.56 10.26 18.87
N ASP A 95 -10.72 11.12 19.87
CA ASP A 95 -10.52 12.58 19.79
C ASP A 95 -11.32 13.30 18.70
N PHE A 96 -12.58 12.91 18.47
CA PHE A 96 -13.43 13.52 17.45
C PHE A 96 -12.85 13.41 16.01
N LYS A 97 -11.96 12.45 15.77
CA LYS A 97 -11.39 12.21 14.45
C LYS A 97 -12.18 11.18 13.66
N VAL A 98 -12.18 11.34 12.35
CA VAL A 98 -12.67 10.35 11.39
C VAL A 98 -11.58 10.00 10.38
N VAL A 99 -11.47 8.70 10.12
CA VAL A 99 -10.63 8.12 9.07
C VAL A 99 -11.53 7.86 7.88
N VAL A 100 -11.32 8.58 6.77
CA VAL A 100 -12.18 8.55 5.59
C VAL A 100 -11.38 8.20 4.33
N GLY A 101 -12.02 7.50 3.40
CA GLY A 101 -11.48 7.14 2.08
C GLY A 101 -12.43 6.29 1.28
#